data_AF-G9WPT8-F1
#
_entry.id   AF-G9WPT8-F1
#
_cell.length_a   1.000
_cell.length_b   1.000
_cell.length_c   1.000
_cell.angle_alpha   90.00
_cell.angle_beta   90.00
_cell.angle_gamma   90.00
#
_symmetry.space_group_name_H-M   'P 1'
#
loop_
_entity.id
_entity.type
_entity.pdbx_description
1 polymer ?
#
loop_
_entity_poly.entity_id
_entity_poly.type
_entity_poly.pdbx_seq_one_letter_code
_entity_poly.pdbx_strand_id
1 'polypeptide(L)'
;MLYKEEMIEEKDPFSDWPRAFYEERDPKKREALVLEKIKSLEREEKNAENTLEEKRIEEYRLLLLRNRHPLLEEKREESGGFFRNDNPCLDKYMFAWMSILISGRTGIYFWNKKSKKKELKELLEIFDFPEEKKRYENQIEQKEEVKYTGETDRNAQTTEKESLQDFCKVAEWKAFASFWIETCVEDKSYSSTVFGLLRMKDESLAKKMAQDIADALYFIPRSLELLEVAEPLRKVLVDCYCKSIFQGEKYWKEIVGEE
;
A
#
# COMPACT_ATOMS: atom_id res chain seq x y z
N MET A 1 4.20 -0.02 31.13
CA MET A 1 4.57 -1.02 30.10
C MET A 1 3.26 -1.63 29.63
N LEU A 2 2.91 -1.44 28.36
CA LEU A 2 1.53 -1.53 27.86
C LEU A 2 1.34 -2.66 26.85
N TYR A 3 2.13 -3.73 26.95
CA TYR A 3 1.84 -4.98 26.25
C TYR A 3 2.07 -6.14 27.22
N LYS A 4 1.10 -7.06 27.28
CA LYS A 4 1.36 -8.41 27.76
C LYS A 4 2.33 -9.02 26.76
N GLU A 5 3.40 -9.63 27.24
CA GLU A 5 4.13 -10.62 26.47
C GLU A 5 3.13 -11.75 26.19
N GLU A 6 2.44 -11.67 25.06
CA GLU A 6 1.69 -12.81 24.55
C GLU A 6 2.74 -13.82 24.12
N MET A 7 2.74 -14.97 24.79
CA MET A 7 3.48 -16.13 24.31
C MET A 7 3.03 -16.35 22.86
N ILE A 8 3.96 -16.25 21.92
CA ILE A 8 3.72 -16.54 20.52
C ILE A 8 3.43 -18.03 20.45
N GLU A 9 2.16 -18.41 20.55
CA GLU A 9 1.73 -19.74 20.13
C GLU A 9 2.11 -19.86 18.65
N GLU A 10 2.77 -20.96 18.30
CA GLU A 10 3.18 -21.29 16.95
C GLU A 10 1.91 -21.57 16.12
N LYS A 11 1.21 -20.50 15.74
CA LYS A 11 -0.03 -20.54 14.99
C LYS A 11 0.31 -20.62 13.51
N ASP A 12 -0.28 -21.58 12.81
CA ASP A 12 -0.15 -21.71 11.36
C ASP A 12 -0.55 -20.38 10.68
N PRO A 13 0.38 -19.67 9.99
CA PRO A 13 0.10 -18.39 9.36
C PRO A 13 -0.93 -18.49 8.22
N PHE A 14 -1.16 -19.69 7.68
CA PHE A 14 -2.15 -19.91 6.62
C PHE A 14 -3.58 -20.11 7.17
N SER A 15 -3.72 -20.35 8.48
CA SER A 15 -5.04 -20.50 9.13
C SER A 15 -5.85 -19.19 9.18
N ASP A 16 -5.18 -18.04 9.13
CA ASP A 16 -5.78 -16.70 9.11
C ASP A 16 -5.37 -15.95 7.82
N TRP A 17 -5.32 -16.67 6.69
CA TRP A 17 -4.97 -16.10 5.40
C TRP A 17 -6.10 -15.23 4.83
N PRO A 18 -5.85 -14.04 4.23
CA PRO A 18 -4.56 -13.38 4.01
C PRO A 18 -4.16 -12.39 5.13
N ARG A 19 -4.86 -12.40 6.28
CA ARG A 19 -4.62 -11.44 7.36
C ARG A 19 -3.18 -11.51 7.88
N ALA A 20 -2.66 -12.71 8.13
CA ALA A 20 -1.27 -12.90 8.58
C ALA A 20 -0.23 -12.28 7.63
N PHE A 21 -0.51 -12.27 6.32
CA PHE A 21 0.38 -11.64 5.32
C PHE A 21 0.43 -10.11 5.44
N TYR A 22 -0.68 -9.45 5.79
CA TYR A 22 -0.74 -8.00 5.94
C TYR A 22 -0.30 -7.52 7.33
N GLU A 23 -0.34 -8.39 8.34
CA GLU A 23 0.16 -8.12 9.69
C GLU A 23 1.69 -8.26 9.79
N GLU A 24 2.31 -9.16 9.01
CA GLU A 24 3.78 -9.27 8.95
C GLU A 24 4.41 -7.97 8.42
N ARG A 25 5.39 -7.44 9.17
CA ARG A 25 6.02 -6.13 8.89
C ARG A 25 7.28 -6.25 8.06
N ASP A 26 7.99 -7.38 8.11
CA ASP A 26 9.20 -7.62 7.34
C ASP A 26 8.83 -7.99 5.89
N PRO A 27 9.20 -7.17 4.87
CA PRO A 27 8.83 -7.44 3.49
C PRO A 27 9.38 -8.77 2.95
N LYS A 28 10.54 -9.24 3.44
CA LYS A 28 11.12 -10.53 3.04
C LYS A 28 10.32 -11.69 3.61
N LYS A 29 9.83 -11.56 4.85
CA LYS A 29 8.94 -12.57 5.44
C LYS A 29 7.58 -12.58 4.75
N ARG A 30 7.00 -11.40 4.45
CA ARG A 30 5.77 -11.29 3.63
C ARG A 30 5.93 -12.01 2.29
N GLU A 31 7.06 -11.80 1.61
CA GLU A 31 7.36 -12.47 0.34
C GLU A 31 7.45 -13.99 0.50
N ALA A 32 8.16 -14.47 1.53
CA ALA A 32 8.26 -15.90 1.81
C ALA A 32 6.88 -16.54 2.04
N LEU A 33 6.01 -15.88 2.81
CA LEU A 33 4.65 -16.36 3.11
C LEU A 33 3.80 -16.52 1.84
N VAL A 34 3.75 -15.50 0.97
CA VAL A 34 2.94 -15.57 -0.25
C VAL A 34 3.51 -16.58 -1.26
N LEU A 35 4.84 -16.70 -1.34
CA LEU A 35 5.48 -17.74 -2.18
C LEU A 35 5.16 -19.15 -1.70
N GLU A 36 5.13 -19.37 -0.38
CA GLU A 36 4.73 -20.66 0.19
C GLU A 36 3.24 -20.95 -0.07
N LYS A 37 2.37 -19.95 0.06
CA LYS A 37 0.95 -20.08 -0.28
C LYS A 37 0.76 -20.47 -1.75
N ILE A 38 1.43 -19.79 -2.70
CA ILE A 38 1.37 -20.14 -4.13
C ILE A 38 1.81 -21.59 -4.35
N LYS A 39 2.93 -22.03 -3.74
CA LYS A 39 3.42 -23.42 -3.84
C LYS A 39 2.46 -24.45 -3.22
N SER A 40 1.72 -24.08 -2.18
CA SER A 40 0.69 -24.95 -1.60
C SER A 40 -0.46 -25.17 -2.59
N LEU A 41 -0.95 -24.10 -3.21
CA LEU A 41 -2.02 -24.15 -4.22
C LEU A 41 -1.60 -24.94 -5.47
N GLU A 42 -0.33 -24.86 -5.88
CA GLU A 42 0.20 -25.68 -6.98
C GLU A 42 0.19 -27.18 -6.71
N ARG A 43 0.26 -27.60 -5.44
CA ARG A 43 0.22 -29.02 -5.04
C ARG A 43 -1.21 -29.56 -4.91
N GLU A 44 -2.19 -28.69 -4.74
CA GLU A 44 -3.61 -29.03 -4.54
C GLU A 44 -4.35 -29.08 -5.90
N GLU A 45 -3.96 -29.97 -6.81
CA GLU A 45 -4.55 -30.12 -8.17
C GLU A 45 -6.05 -30.57 -8.21
N LYS A 46 -6.79 -30.56 -7.10
CA LYS A 46 -8.06 -31.31 -6.97
C LYS A 46 -9.35 -30.54 -7.30
N ASN A 47 -9.32 -29.22 -7.46
CA ASN A 47 -10.47 -28.42 -7.95
C ASN A 47 -9.96 -27.28 -8.86
N ALA A 48 -10.01 -27.50 -10.18
CA ALA A 48 -9.19 -26.74 -11.13
C ALA A 48 -9.50 -25.24 -11.24
N GLU A 49 -10.72 -24.78 -10.96
CA GLU A 49 -11.13 -23.39 -11.22
C GLU A 49 -10.92 -22.47 -10.01
N ASN A 50 -11.48 -22.82 -8.84
CA ASN A 50 -11.30 -22.03 -7.61
C ASN A 50 -9.83 -21.95 -7.17
N THR A 51 -9.07 -23.05 -7.28
CA THR A 51 -7.64 -23.07 -6.93
C THR A 51 -6.82 -22.20 -7.89
N LEU A 52 -7.22 -22.10 -9.15
CA LEU A 52 -6.57 -21.22 -10.13
C LEU A 52 -6.83 -19.75 -9.81
N GLU A 53 -8.07 -19.38 -9.46
CA GLU A 53 -8.41 -18.02 -9.07
C GLU A 53 -7.65 -17.58 -7.81
N GLU A 54 -7.65 -18.42 -6.76
CA GLU A 54 -6.87 -18.17 -5.54
C GLU A 54 -5.39 -17.96 -5.87
N LYS A 55 -4.81 -18.79 -6.73
CA LYS A 55 -3.41 -18.65 -7.15
C LYS A 55 -3.16 -17.29 -7.82
N ARG A 56 -4.05 -16.84 -8.71
CA ARG A 56 -3.93 -15.53 -9.39
C ARG A 56 -3.98 -14.37 -8.40
N ILE A 57 -4.83 -14.46 -7.38
CA ILE A 57 -4.91 -13.48 -6.28
C ILE A 57 -3.56 -13.41 -5.56
N GLU A 58 -2.96 -14.57 -5.25
CA GLU A 58 -1.66 -14.63 -4.57
C GLU A 58 -0.49 -14.12 -5.41
N GLU A 59 -0.47 -14.44 -6.71
CA GLU A 59 0.53 -13.92 -7.64
C GLU A 59 0.44 -12.40 -7.76
N TYR A 60 -0.77 -11.85 -7.83
CA TYR A 60 -0.98 -10.40 -7.85
C TYR A 60 -0.57 -9.73 -6.53
N ARG A 61 -0.84 -10.38 -5.39
CA ARG A 61 -0.40 -9.92 -4.07
C ARG A 61 1.13 -9.88 -3.95
N LEU A 62 1.82 -10.89 -4.47
CA LEU A 62 3.29 -10.91 -4.55
C LEU A 62 3.82 -9.77 -5.45
N LEU A 63 3.17 -9.53 -6.58
CA LEU A 63 3.53 -8.45 -7.49
C LEU A 63 3.40 -7.07 -6.85
N LEU A 64 2.29 -6.81 -6.15
CA LEU A 64 2.10 -5.56 -5.39
C LEU A 64 3.22 -5.35 -4.37
N LEU A 65 3.54 -6.41 -3.60
CA LEU A 65 4.60 -6.37 -2.60
C LEU A 65 5.96 -6.01 -3.21
N ARG A 66 6.33 -6.65 -4.33
CA ARG A 66 7.60 -6.39 -5.02
C ARG A 66 7.67 -5.03 -5.67
N ASN A 67 6.57 -4.52 -6.21
CA ASN A 67 6.57 -3.15 -6.74
C ASN A 67 6.71 -2.11 -5.62
N ARG A 68 6.06 -2.34 -4.47
CA ARG A 68 6.24 -1.50 -3.28
C ARG A 68 7.68 -1.59 -2.74
N HIS A 69 8.28 -2.77 -2.76
CA HIS A 69 9.63 -3.05 -2.25
C HIS A 69 10.54 -3.62 -3.35
N PRO A 70 11.04 -2.79 -4.29
CA PRO A 70 11.80 -3.26 -5.46
C PRO A 70 13.08 -4.04 -5.13
N LEU A 71 13.64 -3.84 -3.94
CA LEU A 71 14.85 -4.53 -3.49
C LEU A 71 14.62 -6.00 -3.08
N LEU A 72 13.39 -6.49 -3.12
CA LEU A 72 13.10 -7.92 -2.91
C LEU A 72 13.56 -8.78 -4.10
N GLU A 73 13.56 -8.25 -5.33
CA GLU A 73 13.92 -9.01 -6.53
C GLU A 73 15.44 -9.14 -6.77
N GLU A 74 16.25 -8.23 -6.21
CA GLU A 74 17.69 -8.18 -6.49
C GLU A 74 18.50 -9.17 -5.63
N LYS A 75 18.89 -10.31 -6.22
CA LYS A 75 20.15 -10.97 -5.83
C LYS A 75 21.28 -10.02 -6.23
N ARG A 76 21.92 -9.35 -5.28
CA ARG A 76 23.02 -8.40 -5.55
C ARG A 76 24.15 -9.10 -6.32
N GLU A 77 24.31 -8.76 -7.60
CA GLU A 77 25.63 -8.69 -8.22
C GLU A 77 26.15 -7.27 -8.03
N GLU A 78 27.31 -7.14 -7.38
CA GLU A 78 27.94 -5.86 -7.08
C GLU A 78 28.29 -5.12 -8.38
N SER A 79 27.46 -4.16 -8.79
CA SER A 79 27.83 -3.21 -9.85
C SER A 79 27.63 -1.78 -9.39
N GLY A 80 28.74 -1.05 -9.33
CA GLY A 80 28.83 0.32 -8.84
C GLY A 80 28.31 1.33 -9.86
N GLY A 81 27.30 2.10 -9.46
CA GLY A 81 26.81 3.27 -10.18
C GLY A 81 26.56 4.44 -9.22
N PHE A 82 26.73 5.66 -9.72
CA PHE A 82 26.80 6.94 -9.00
C PHE A 82 25.50 7.38 -8.27
N PHE A 83 24.44 6.55 -8.29
CA PHE A 83 23.19 6.73 -7.54
C PHE A 83 23.06 5.71 -6.40
N ARG A 84 24.12 5.52 -5.62
CA ARG A 84 24.04 4.79 -4.34
C ARG A 84 23.21 5.56 -3.34
N ASN A 85 21.89 5.33 -3.34
CA ASN A 85 21.15 5.34 -2.09
C ASN A 85 21.18 3.91 -1.58
N ASP A 86 22.15 3.62 -0.71
CA ASP A 86 22.32 2.33 -0.03
C ASP A 86 21.18 2.08 1.00
N ASN A 87 19.91 2.32 0.65
CA ASN A 87 18.79 2.13 1.55
C ASN A 87 18.18 0.73 1.31
N PRO A 88 18.44 -0.27 2.17
CA PRO A 88 18.18 -1.69 1.89
C PRO A 88 16.70 -2.09 1.85
N CYS A 89 15.77 -1.15 2.01
CA CYS A 89 14.33 -1.37 1.87
C CYS A 89 13.62 -0.07 1.46
N LEU A 90 13.77 0.35 0.20
CA LEU A 90 13.00 1.47 -0.34
C LEU A 90 11.52 1.06 -0.43
N ASP A 91 10.72 1.41 0.59
CA ASP A 91 9.27 1.34 0.52
C ASP A 91 8.76 2.51 -0.34
N LYS A 92 8.33 2.21 -1.57
CA LYS A 92 7.85 3.24 -2.50
C LYS A 92 6.61 3.97 -1.98
N TYR A 93 5.73 3.29 -1.23
CA TYR A 93 4.54 3.94 -0.67
C TYR A 93 4.95 4.96 0.39
N MET A 94 5.85 4.58 1.30
CA MET A 94 6.38 5.52 2.30
C MET A 94 7.14 6.68 1.63
N PHE A 95 7.95 6.39 0.62
CA PHE A 95 8.63 7.42 -0.16
C PHE A 95 7.63 8.41 -0.78
N ALA A 96 6.59 7.90 -1.44
CA ALA A 96 5.58 8.71 -2.09
C ALA A 96 4.82 9.58 -1.07
N TRP A 97 4.34 8.94 0.00
CA TRP A 97 3.63 9.59 1.11
C TRP A 97 4.44 10.76 1.71
N MET A 98 5.69 10.49 2.08
CA MET A 98 6.56 11.51 2.67
C MET A 98 6.88 12.62 1.68
N SER A 99 7.07 12.31 0.40
CA SER A 99 7.33 13.30 -0.65
C SER A 99 6.14 14.23 -0.88
N ILE A 100 4.91 13.72 -0.78
CA ILE A 100 3.69 14.53 -0.86
C ILE A 100 3.62 15.49 0.34
N LEU A 101 3.79 14.98 1.57
CA LEU A 101 3.76 15.80 2.79
C LEU A 101 4.84 16.89 2.79
N ILE A 102 6.06 16.56 2.34
CA ILE A 102 7.15 17.54 2.21
C ILE A 102 6.81 18.60 1.15
N SER A 103 6.23 18.19 0.01
CA SER A 103 5.84 19.12 -1.05
C SER A 103 4.84 20.17 -0.55
N GLY A 104 3.87 19.79 0.27
CA GLY A 104 2.93 20.72 0.89
C GLY A 104 3.60 21.81 1.73
N ARG A 105 4.66 21.46 2.46
CA ARG A 105 5.41 22.39 3.33
C ARG A 105 6.26 23.41 2.57
N THR A 106 6.64 23.11 1.33
CA THR A 106 7.46 24.01 0.50
C THR A 106 6.67 25.11 -0.23
N GLY A 107 5.34 25.05 -0.18
CA GLY A 107 4.43 26.02 -0.81
C GLY A 107 4.25 25.78 -2.31
N ILE A 108 3.00 25.92 -2.78
CA ILE A 108 2.64 25.86 -4.20
C ILE A 108 2.41 27.29 -4.68
N TYR A 109 3.24 27.76 -5.60
CA TYR A 109 3.19 29.09 -6.18
C TYR A 109 2.71 29.01 -7.63
N PHE A 110 2.15 30.09 -8.16
CA PHE A 110 1.66 30.14 -9.54
C PHE A 110 2.70 29.63 -10.56
N TRP A 111 3.97 30.03 -10.40
CA TRP A 111 5.06 29.68 -11.31
C TRP A 111 5.51 28.21 -11.25
N ASN A 112 5.26 27.50 -10.14
CA ASN A 112 5.65 26.09 -9.99
C ASN A 112 4.46 25.11 -10.12
N LYS A 113 3.21 25.61 -10.23
CA LYS A 113 1.97 24.80 -10.22
C LYS A 113 2.00 23.64 -11.21
N LYS A 114 2.44 23.86 -12.45
CA LYS A 114 2.49 22.81 -13.48
C LYS A 114 3.48 21.70 -13.14
N SER A 115 4.66 22.07 -12.66
CA SER A 115 5.70 21.11 -12.23
C SER A 115 5.21 20.32 -11.02
N LYS A 116 4.63 21.00 -10.03
CA LYS A 116 4.08 20.37 -8.82
C LYS A 116 2.89 19.47 -9.10
N LYS A 117 2.03 19.84 -10.06
CA LYS A 117 0.94 18.96 -10.54
C LYS A 117 1.51 17.68 -11.16
N LYS A 118 2.54 17.78 -11.99
CA LYS A 118 3.18 16.59 -12.60
C LYS A 118 3.81 15.70 -11.53
N GLU A 119 4.60 16.28 -10.64
CA GLU A 119 5.27 15.59 -9.53
C GLU A 119 4.23 14.89 -8.62
N LEU A 120 3.17 15.58 -8.20
CA LEU A 120 2.12 14.95 -7.39
C LEU A 120 1.42 13.82 -8.12
N LYS A 121 1.15 13.96 -9.43
CA LYS A 121 0.53 12.89 -10.22
C LYS A 121 1.42 11.64 -10.23
N GLU A 122 2.72 11.81 -10.48
CA GLU A 122 3.71 10.72 -10.46
C GLU A 122 3.80 10.06 -9.07
N LEU A 123 3.70 10.84 -7.99
CA LEU A 123 3.69 10.30 -6.63
C LEU A 123 2.40 9.53 -6.30
N LEU A 124 1.24 10.00 -6.76
CA LEU A 124 -0.04 9.29 -6.60
C LEU A 124 -0.08 8.00 -7.44
N GLU A 125 0.51 8.03 -8.64
CA GLU A 125 0.68 6.85 -9.51
C GLU A 125 1.58 5.77 -8.89
N ILE A 126 2.35 6.05 -7.83
CA ILE A 126 3.08 4.99 -7.10
C ILE A 126 2.12 4.07 -6.34
N PHE A 127 1.01 4.62 -5.84
CA PHE A 127 -0.04 3.86 -5.14
C PHE A 127 -0.95 3.13 -6.11
N ASP A 128 -1.06 3.64 -7.34
CA ASP A 128 -1.78 3.00 -8.41
C ASP A 128 -0.88 1.96 -9.08
N PHE A 129 -1.28 0.70 -9.06
CA PHE A 129 -0.47 -0.32 -9.70
C PHE A 129 -0.69 -0.20 -11.21
N PRO A 130 0.35 0.00 -12.04
CA PRO A 130 0.14 0.02 -13.49
C PRO A 130 -0.50 -1.31 -13.86
N GLU A 131 -1.62 -1.30 -14.58
CA GLU A 131 -2.21 -2.51 -15.16
C GLU A 131 -1.12 -3.17 -16.03
N GLU A 132 -0.31 -4.06 -15.46
CA GLU A 132 0.63 -4.89 -16.20
C GLU A 132 -0.16 -6.02 -16.87
N LYS A 133 -1.15 -5.63 -17.66
CA LYS A 133 -1.86 -6.44 -18.63
C LYS A 133 -0.83 -7.22 -19.46
N LYS A 134 0.25 -6.57 -19.91
CA LYS A 134 1.15 -7.15 -20.92
C LYS A 134 2.26 -8.09 -20.41
N ARG A 135 2.71 -8.05 -19.15
CA ARG A 135 3.85 -8.88 -18.72
C ARG A 135 3.41 -10.24 -18.17
N TYR A 136 2.31 -10.25 -17.44
CA TYR A 136 1.70 -11.47 -16.88
C TYR A 136 0.93 -12.25 -17.94
N GLU A 137 0.19 -11.56 -18.83
CA GLU A 137 -0.49 -12.23 -19.95
C GLU A 137 0.52 -12.93 -20.86
N ASN A 138 1.65 -12.32 -21.21
CA ASN A 138 2.68 -12.98 -22.03
C ASN A 138 3.35 -14.20 -21.34
N GLN A 139 3.49 -14.22 -20.01
CA GLN A 139 4.10 -15.35 -19.28
C GLN A 139 3.11 -16.51 -19.04
N ILE A 140 1.82 -16.18 -18.96
CA ILE A 140 0.72 -17.15 -18.82
C ILE A 140 0.31 -17.68 -20.20
N GLU A 141 0.18 -16.83 -21.22
CA GLU A 141 -0.09 -17.20 -22.62
C GLU A 141 1.02 -18.09 -23.18
N GLN A 142 2.30 -17.87 -22.86
CA GLN A 142 3.36 -18.81 -23.27
C GLN A 142 3.26 -20.19 -22.59
N LYS A 143 2.59 -20.29 -21.42
CA LYS A 143 2.29 -21.57 -20.76
C LYS A 143 0.95 -22.18 -21.19
N GLU A 144 0.00 -21.35 -21.65
CA GLU A 144 -1.36 -21.73 -22.04
C GLU A 144 -1.53 -21.96 -23.57
N GLU A 145 -0.71 -21.34 -24.43
CA GLU A 145 -0.67 -21.62 -25.89
C GLU A 145 -0.29 -23.07 -26.21
N VAL A 146 0.29 -23.79 -25.24
CA VAL A 146 0.53 -25.24 -25.35
C VAL A 146 -0.77 -26.05 -25.14
N LYS A 147 -1.87 -25.46 -24.68
CA LYS A 147 -2.93 -26.24 -24.05
C LYS A 147 -4.40 -25.77 -24.15
N TYR A 148 -4.82 -24.97 -25.13
CA TYR A 148 -6.12 -25.08 -25.84
C TYR A 148 -6.55 -23.75 -26.49
N THR A 149 -7.10 -23.85 -27.70
CA THR A 149 -7.77 -22.79 -28.44
C THR A 149 -9.28 -22.78 -28.15
N GLY A 150 -9.85 -21.60 -27.88
CA GLY A 150 -11.31 -21.42 -27.78
C GLY A 150 -11.72 -20.02 -27.32
N GLU A 151 -12.06 -19.14 -28.26
CA GLU A 151 -12.59 -17.80 -28.01
C GLU A 151 -14.11 -17.83 -27.79
N THR A 152 -14.59 -17.46 -26.59
CA THR A 152 -15.76 -16.57 -26.35
C THR A 152 -16.01 -16.38 -24.85
N ASP A 153 -15.26 -15.50 -24.15
CA ASP A 153 -15.60 -15.08 -22.76
C ASP A 153 -14.93 -13.77 -22.27
N ARG A 154 -14.48 -12.91 -23.19
CA ARG A 154 -13.57 -11.80 -22.85
C ARG A 154 -14.15 -10.69 -21.96
N ASN A 155 -15.45 -10.37 -22.06
CA ASN A 155 -16.01 -9.19 -21.35
C ASN A 155 -16.35 -9.48 -19.88
N ALA A 156 -16.88 -10.65 -19.54
CA ALA A 156 -17.19 -11.01 -18.14
C ALA A 156 -15.90 -11.24 -17.34
N GLN A 157 -14.92 -11.94 -17.94
CA GLN A 157 -13.59 -12.13 -17.35
C GLN A 157 -12.82 -10.81 -17.15
N THR A 158 -13.07 -9.79 -17.96
CA THR A 158 -12.43 -8.47 -17.80
C THR A 158 -12.95 -7.76 -16.54
N THR A 159 -14.27 -7.76 -16.32
CA THR A 159 -14.89 -7.12 -15.15
C THR A 159 -14.55 -7.83 -13.82
N GLU A 160 -14.52 -9.16 -13.80
CA GLU A 160 -14.12 -9.92 -12.61
C GLU A 160 -12.62 -9.72 -12.29
N LYS A 161 -11.76 -9.72 -13.32
CA LYS A 161 -10.30 -9.49 -13.17
C LYS A 161 -9.98 -8.07 -12.68
N GLU A 162 -10.73 -7.05 -13.09
CA GLU A 162 -10.62 -5.68 -12.56
C GLU A 162 -11.00 -5.63 -11.06
N SER A 163 -12.07 -6.35 -10.67
CA SER A 163 -12.52 -6.38 -9.27
C SER A 163 -11.53 -7.06 -8.30
N LEU A 164 -10.81 -8.09 -8.76
CA LEU A 164 -9.80 -8.80 -7.96
C LEU A 164 -8.53 -7.95 -7.74
N GLN A 165 -8.09 -7.24 -8.77
CA GLN A 165 -6.95 -6.32 -8.66
C GLN A 165 -7.26 -5.19 -7.68
N ASP A 166 -8.48 -4.64 -7.77
CA ASP A 166 -8.96 -3.64 -6.83
C ASP A 166 -9.00 -4.17 -5.39
N PHE A 167 -9.43 -5.42 -5.18
CA PHE A 167 -9.42 -6.03 -3.84
C PHE A 167 -8.02 -6.08 -3.22
N CYS A 168 -7.03 -6.63 -3.95
CA CYS A 168 -5.65 -6.73 -3.45
C CYS A 168 -4.99 -5.36 -3.26
N LYS A 169 -5.25 -4.41 -4.17
CA LYS A 169 -4.78 -3.03 -4.08
C LYS A 169 -5.33 -2.33 -2.83
N VAL A 170 -6.64 -2.41 -2.61
CA VAL A 170 -7.29 -1.85 -1.42
C VAL A 170 -6.74 -2.50 -0.14
N ALA A 171 -6.50 -3.81 -0.14
CA ALA A 171 -5.90 -4.50 1.00
C ALA A 171 -4.47 -4.03 1.29
N GLU A 172 -3.64 -3.82 0.26
CA GLU A 172 -2.28 -3.26 0.44
C GLU A 172 -2.32 -1.79 0.92
N TRP A 173 -3.26 -0.98 0.42
CA TRP A 173 -3.48 0.38 0.94
C TRP A 173 -3.90 0.38 2.41
N LYS A 174 -4.78 -0.53 2.82
CA LYS A 174 -5.17 -0.69 4.24
C LYS A 174 -3.98 -1.10 5.11
N ALA A 175 -3.14 -2.01 4.62
CA ALA A 175 -1.93 -2.44 5.32
C ALA A 175 -0.94 -1.29 5.50
N PHE A 176 -0.73 -0.49 4.43
CA PHE A 176 0.08 0.73 4.50
C PHE A 176 -0.50 1.77 5.46
N ALA A 177 -1.79 2.06 5.37
CA ALA A 177 -2.47 3.02 6.24
C ALA A 177 -2.33 2.64 7.71
N SER A 178 -2.60 1.38 8.04
CA SER A 178 -2.47 0.85 9.41
C SER A 178 -1.04 0.97 9.91
N PHE A 179 -0.05 0.55 9.09
CA PHE A 179 1.37 0.68 9.41
C PHE A 179 1.78 2.15 9.67
N TRP A 180 1.36 3.08 8.83
CA TRP A 180 1.68 4.50 9.01
C TRP A 180 1.04 5.08 10.26
N ILE A 181 -0.24 4.79 10.53
CA ILE A 181 -0.95 5.25 11.73
C ILE A 181 -0.26 4.71 13.00
N GLU A 182 0.03 3.41 13.05
CA GLU A 182 0.73 2.79 14.18
C GLU A 182 2.11 3.43 14.40
N THR A 183 2.87 3.63 13.31
CA THR A 183 4.17 4.30 13.37
C THR A 183 4.03 5.72 13.95
N CYS A 184 3.01 6.49 13.55
CA CYS A 184 2.75 7.82 14.11
C CYS A 184 2.40 7.79 15.61
N VAL A 185 1.69 6.75 16.07
CA VAL A 185 1.30 6.60 17.49
C VAL A 185 2.48 6.21 18.37
N GLU A 186 3.34 5.32 17.88
CA GLU A 186 4.48 4.76 18.61
C GLU A 186 5.74 5.61 18.53
N ASP A 187 5.92 6.40 17.45
CA ASP A 187 7.11 7.21 17.26
C ASP A 187 7.17 8.39 18.24
N LYS A 188 8.25 8.40 19.04
CA LYS A 188 8.49 9.42 20.07
C LYS A 188 8.78 10.80 19.47
N SER A 189 9.38 10.84 18.29
CA SER A 189 9.73 12.09 17.62
C SER A 189 8.49 12.76 17.04
N TYR A 190 7.64 11.98 16.37
CA TYR A 190 6.39 12.40 15.77
C TYR A 190 5.39 12.85 16.83
N SER A 191 5.33 12.14 17.96
CA SER A 191 4.43 12.45 19.07
C SER A 191 4.97 13.46 20.07
N SER A 192 6.00 14.26 19.76
CA SER A 192 6.58 15.25 20.69
C SER A 192 6.18 16.71 20.40
N THR A 193 5.95 17.52 21.45
CA THR A 193 5.58 18.96 21.37
C THR A 193 6.72 19.95 21.66
N VAL A 194 7.77 19.56 22.39
CA VAL A 194 8.82 20.50 22.85
C VAL A 194 10.20 19.86 22.69
N PHE A 195 10.90 20.10 21.58
CA PHE A 195 12.27 19.61 21.34
C PHE A 195 12.51 18.12 21.67
N GLY A 196 11.50 17.25 21.54
CA GLY A 196 11.61 15.82 21.89
C GLY A 196 11.31 15.47 23.36
N LEU A 197 11.01 16.46 24.21
CA LEU A 197 10.96 16.31 25.67
C LEU A 197 9.57 15.95 26.23
N LEU A 198 8.49 16.32 25.55
CA LEU A 198 7.11 16.13 26.03
C LEU A 198 6.25 15.51 24.95
N ARG A 199 5.48 14.47 25.31
CA ARG A 199 4.53 13.83 24.39
C ARG A 199 3.30 14.74 24.18
N MET A 200 2.81 14.78 22.95
CA MET A 200 1.53 15.35 22.56
C MET A 200 0.40 14.67 23.32
N LYS A 201 -0.67 15.43 23.59
CA LYS A 201 -1.94 14.82 24.00
C LYS A 201 -2.51 14.00 22.85
N ASP A 202 -3.22 12.92 23.15
CA ASP A 202 -3.81 12.02 22.15
C ASP A 202 -4.70 12.76 21.14
N GLU A 203 -5.50 13.73 21.59
CA GLU A 203 -6.29 14.60 20.70
C GLU A 203 -5.41 15.38 19.72
N SER A 204 -4.32 15.99 20.20
CA SER A 204 -3.41 16.76 19.35
C SER A 204 -2.69 15.86 18.34
N LEU A 205 -2.32 14.65 18.76
CA LEU A 205 -1.72 13.65 17.89
C LEU A 205 -2.72 13.17 16.82
N ALA A 206 -3.96 12.89 17.22
CA ALA A 206 -5.04 12.50 16.32
C ALA A 206 -5.31 13.58 15.26
N LYS A 207 -5.40 14.86 15.67
CA LYS A 207 -5.60 16.00 14.75
C LYS A 207 -4.41 16.18 13.82
N LYS A 208 -3.18 15.98 14.30
CA LYS A 208 -1.97 16.03 13.47
C LYS A 208 -2.00 14.95 12.38
N MET A 209 -2.36 13.72 12.71
CA MET A 209 -2.51 12.65 11.73
C MET A 209 -3.63 12.94 10.71
N ALA A 210 -4.78 13.45 11.17
CA ALA A 210 -5.86 13.88 10.27
C ALA A 210 -5.40 14.99 9.32
N GLN A 211 -4.65 15.97 9.82
CA GLN A 211 -4.06 17.04 9.00
C GLN A 211 -3.07 16.49 7.98
N ASP A 212 -2.17 15.57 8.36
CA ASP A 212 -1.23 14.96 7.40
C ASP A 212 -1.99 14.20 6.29
N ILE A 213 -3.03 13.42 6.64
CA ILE A 213 -3.88 12.75 5.64
C ILE A 213 -4.60 13.77 4.74
N ALA A 214 -5.17 14.82 5.33
CA ALA A 214 -5.90 15.84 4.60
C ALA A 214 -4.97 16.64 3.67
N ASP A 215 -3.77 17.00 4.13
CA ASP A 215 -2.77 17.64 3.30
C ASP A 215 -2.41 16.75 2.11
N ALA A 216 -2.04 15.50 2.37
CA ALA A 216 -1.57 14.58 1.34
C ALA A 216 -2.61 14.25 0.28
N LEU A 217 -3.86 14.03 0.69
CA LEU A 217 -4.89 13.43 -0.17
C LEU A 217 -6.11 14.32 -0.44
N TYR A 218 -6.21 15.48 0.22
CA TYR A 218 -7.31 16.43 0.02
C TYR A 218 -6.81 17.82 -0.40
N PHE A 219 -6.12 18.56 0.48
CA PHE A 219 -5.76 19.96 0.25
C PHE A 219 -4.73 20.13 -0.88
N ILE A 220 -3.62 19.38 -0.85
CA ILE A 220 -2.59 19.48 -1.90
C ILE A 220 -3.17 19.01 -3.25
N PRO A 221 -3.81 17.82 -3.37
CA PRO A 221 -4.45 17.41 -4.63
C PRO A 221 -5.51 18.39 -5.13
N ARG A 222 -6.37 18.93 -4.26
CA ARG A 222 -7.39 19.92 -4.64
C ARG A 222 -6.76 21.17 -5.24
N SER A 223 -5.69 21.70 -4.63
CA SER A 223 -4.99 22.88 -5.14
C SER A 223 -4.36 22.68 -6.53
N LEU A 224 -4.07 21.42 -6.87
CA LEU A 224 -3.45 21.00 -8.13
C LEU A 224 -4.44 20.34 -9.10
N GLU A 225 -5.75 20.34 -8.81
CA GLU A 225 -6.81 19.71 -9.62
C GLU A 225 -6.56 18.21 -9.84
N LEU A 226 -6.13 17.51 -8.78
CA LEU A 226 -5.86 16.07 -8.73
C LEU A 226 -6.70 15.37 -7.66
N LEU A 227 -7.76 16.02 -7.15
CA LEU A 227 -8.58 15.47 -6.07
C LEU A 227 -9.22 14.12 -6.44
N GLU A 228 -9.74 14.00 -7.67
CA GLU A 228 -10.32 12.75 -8.20
C GLU A 228 -9.29 11.61 -8.28
N VAL A 229 -8.03 11.94 -8.59
CA VAL A 229 -6.93 10.95 -8.65
C VAL A 229 -6.58 10.46 -7.25
N ALA A 230 -6.62 11.34 -6.25
CA ALA A 230 -6.34 10.99 -4.87
C ALA A 230 -7.53 10.30 -4.17
N GLU A 231 -8.74 10.38 -4.72
CA GLU A 231 -10.00 9.94 -4.09
C GLU A 231 -9.97 8.48 -3.60
N PRO A 232 -9.57 7.48 -4.43
CA PRO A 232 -9.66 6.09 -4.01
C PRO A 232 -8.75 5.78 -2.82
N LEU A 233 -7.53 6.30 -2.85
CA LEU A 233 -6.57 6.17 -1.76
C LEU A 233 -7.03 6.94 -0.51
N ARG A 234 -7.61 8.14 -0.68
CA ARG A 234 -8.15 8.96 0.42
C ARG A 234 -9.22 8.21 1.19
N LYS A 235 -10.19 7.61 0.49
CA LYS A 235 -11.27 6.85 1.13
C LYS A 235 -10.72 5.74 2.02
N VAL A 236 -9.72 5.00 1.54
CA VAL A 236 -9.10 3.90 2.32
C VAL A 236 -8.33 4.42 3.54
N LEU A 237 -7.49 5.45 3.38
CA LEU A 237 -6.71 5.98 4.50
C LEU A 237 -7.59 6.64 5.57
N VAL A 238 -8.63 7.37 5.16
CA VAL A 238 -9.58 7.99 6.09
C VAL A 238 -10.38 6.92 6.85
N ASP A 239 -10.88 5.89 6.15
CA ASP A 239 -11.57 4.76 6.80
C ASP A 239 -10.68 4.06 7.84
N CYS A 240 -9.42 3.77 7.50
CA CYS A 240 -8.43 3.22 8.43
C CYS A 240 -8.18 4.15 9.62
N TYR A 241 -7.99 5.45 9.37
CA TYR A 241 -7.79 6.44 10.43
C TYR A 241 -8.99 6.51 11.39
N CYS A 242 -10.20 6.61 10.86
CA CYS A 242 -11.42 6.70 11.65
C CYS A 242 -11.68 5.44 12.49
N LYS A 243 -11.32 4.26 11.99
CA LYS A 243 -11.43 2.99 12.73
C LYS A 243 -10.35 2.84 13.81
N SER A 244 -9.13 3.32 13.55
CA SER A 244 -8.00 3.14 14.45
C SER A 244 -7.89 4.20 15.55
N ILE A 245 -8.46 5.38 15.34
CA ILE A 245 -8.31 6.53 16.25
C ILE A 245 -9.63 6.84 16.96
N PHE A 246 -9.60 6.89 18.29
CA PHE A 246 -10.76 7.31 19.09
C PHE A 246 -11.21 8.72 18.71
N GLN A 247 -12.50 8.88 18.37
CA GLN A 247 -13.07 10.12 17.80
C GLN A 247 -12.44 10.55 16.45
N GLY A 248 -11.84 9.63 15.69
CA GLY A 248 -11.21 9.92 14.39
C GLY A 248 -12.15 10.62 13.40
N GLU A 249 -13.39 10.16 13.25
CA GLU A 249 -14.39 10.82 12.38
C GLU A 249 -14.61 12.30 12.75
N LYS A 250 -14.74 12.60 14.05
CA LYS A 250 -14.91 13.97 14.53
C LYS A 250 -13.70 14.82 14.16
N TYR A 251 -12.49 14.33 14.40
CA TYR A 251 -11.27 15.08 14.07
C TYR A 251 -11.09 15.26 12.58
N TRP A 252 -11.42 14.26 11.76
CA TRP A 252 -11.42 14.39 10.31
C TRP A 252 -12.34 15.52 9.86
N LYS A 253 -13.60 15.52 10.31
CA LYS A 253 -14.58 16.57 10.01
C LYS A 253 -14.11 17.96 10.44
N GLU A 254 -13.53 18.08 11.63
CA GLU A 254 -12.94 19.34 12.12
C GLU A 254 -11.83 19.87 11.20
N ILE A 255 -11.04 18.98 10.59
CA ILE A 255 -9.92 19.35 9.70
C ILE A 255 -10.40 19.70 8.29
N VAL A 256 -11.23 18.87 7.66
CA VAL A 256 -11.63 19.09 6.25
C VAL A 256 -12.85 20.00 6.09
N GLY A 257 -13.62 20.24 7.16
CA GLY A 257 -14.80 21.10 7.13
C GLY A 257 -15.99 20.49 6.38
N GLU A 258 -16.08 19.16 6.33
CA GLU A 258 -17.23 18.44 5.75
C GLU A 258 -18.25 18.16 6.87
N GLU A 259 -19.44 18.79 6.79
CA GLU A 259 -20.60 18.51 7.67
C GLU A 259 -21.24 17.15 7.35
#